data_AF-A0A0Q8R6Z3-F1
#
_entry.id   AF-A0A0Q8R6Z3-F1
#
_cell.length_a   1.000
_cell.length_b   1.000
_cell.length_c   1.000
_cell.angle_alpha   90.00
_cell.angle_beta   90.00
_cell.angle_gamma   90.00
#
_symmetry.space_group_name_H-M   'P 1'
#
loop_
_entity.id
_entity.type
_entity.pdbx_description
1 polymer ?
#
loop_
_entity_poly.entity_id
_entity_poly.type
_entity_poly.pdbx_seq_one_letter_code
_entity_poly.pdbx_strand_id
1 'polypeptide(L)' 'MTSIVPAGDYRDSYQGWRELRGIGSGAILVRPDTHVAWTAHGFSVEAGRELRDGVATLLGRQP' A
#
# COMPACT_ATOMS: atom_id res chain seq x y z
N MET A 1 0.24 -11.40 0.56
CA MET A 1 -0.32 -10.06 0.40
C MET A 1 -1.56 -10.02 1.26
N THR A 2 -1.60 -9.16 2.27
CA THR A 2 -2.72 -9.09 3.22
C THR A 2 -3.78 -8.14 2.69
N SER A 3 -5.05 -8.55 2.71
CA SER A 3 -6.17 -7.78 2.19
C SER A 3 -7.07 -7.25 3.32
N ILE A 4 -7.46 -5.97 3.22
CA ILE A 4 -8.38 -5.31 4.17
C ILE A 4 -9.71 -5.08 3.45
N VAL A 5 -10.56 -6.11 3.39
CA VAL A 5 -11.86 -6.10 2.69
C VAL A 5 -12.84 -7.04 3.43
N PRO A 6 -14.17 -6.96 3.21
CA PRO A 6 -15.14 -7.75 3.97
C PRO A 6 -14.92 -9.27 3.99
N ALA A 7 -14.30 -9.82 2.94
CA ALA A 7 -13.94 -11.24 2.82
C ALA A 7 -12.41 -11.47 2.75
N GLY A 8 -11.63 -10.47 3.17
CA GLY A 8 -10.17 -10.51 3.17
C GLY A 8 -9.62 -11.02 4.50
N ASP A 9 -8.31 -10.91 4.66
CA ASP A 9 -7.60 -11.31 5.87
C ASP A 9 -7.98 -10.44 7.08
N TYR A 10 -8.31 -9.17 6.84
CA TYR A 10 -8.74 -8.21 7.85
C TYR A 10 -10.00 -7.47 7.41
N ARG A 11 -10.88 -7.16 8.36
CA ARG A 11 -12.12 -6.43 8.13
C ARG A 11 -12.07 -5.04 8.75
N ASP A 12 -12.30 -4.02 7.92
CA ASP A 12 -12.51 -2.63 8.36
C ASP A 12 -13.93 -2.44 8.91
N SER A 13 -14.22 -3.04 10.07
CA SER A 13 -15.58 -3.14 10.61
C SER A 13 -16.20 -1.78 10.99
N TYR A 14 -15.36 -0.81 11.33
CA TYR A 14 -15.78 0.54 11.72
C TYR A 14 -15.57 1.58 10.62
N GLN A 15 -15.08 1.18 9.44
CA GLN A 15 -14.72 2.07 8.34
C GLN A 15 -13.62 3.11 8.67
N GLY A 16 -13.00 3.02 9.85
CA GLY A 16 -11.93 3.95 10.26
C GLY A 16 -10.69 3.83 9.38
N TRP A 17 -10.38 2.63 8.87
CA TRP A 17 -9.28 2.50 7.92
C TRP A 17 -9.60 3.17 6.58
N ARG A 18 -10.84 3.04 6.09
CA ARG A 18 -11.32 3.73 4.89
C ARG A 18 -11.22 5.24 5.01
N GLU A 19 -11.52 5.81 6.16
CA GLU A 19 -11.44 7.25 6.40
C GLU A 19 -9.99 7.75 6.50
N LEU A 20 -9.12 7.01 7.17
CA LEU A 20 -7.75 7.45 7.48
C LEU A 20 -6.74 7.21 6.35
N ARG A 21 -6.92 6.18 5.53
CA ARG A 21 -5.87 5.73 4.59
C ARG A 21 -5.50 6.73 3.49
N GLY A 22 -6.35 7.72 3.21
CA GLY A 22 -6.07 8.78 2.22
C GLY A 22 -5.88 8.31 0.76
N ILE A 23 -6.24 7.06 0.45
CA ILE A 23 -6.11 6.45 -0.88
C ILE A 23 -7.40 5.73 -1.31
N GLY A 24 -7.61 5.63 -2.63
CA GLY A 24 -8.73 4.92 -3.24
C GLY A 24 -8.54 3.41 -3.22
N SER A 25 -8.44 2.81 -4.42
CA SER A 25 -8.27 1.37 -4.65
C SER A 25 -6.81 0.90 -4.73
N GLY A 26 -5.86 1.78 -4.41
CA GLY A 26 -4.43 1.48 -4.48
C GLY A 26 -3.90 0.78 -3.23
N ALA A 27 -2.65 1.08 -2.87
CA ALA A 27 -1.92 0.41 -1.81
C ALA A 27 -1.02 1.35 -1.01
N ILE A 28 -0.69 0.97 0.22
CA ILE A 28 0.26 1.66 1.10
C ILE A 28 1.37 0.68 1.46
N LEU A 29 2.62 1.10 1.27
CA LEU A 29 3.80 0.38 1.75
C LEU A 29 4.26 1.00 3.07
N VAL A 30 4.26 0.21 4.13
CA VAL A 30 4.67 0.62 5.48
C VAL A 30 6.00 -0.06 5.82
N ARG A 31 6.93 0.71 6.38
CA ARG A 31 8.25 0.25 6.86
C ARG A 31 8.12 -0.53 8.17
N PRO A 32 9.15 -1.33 8.53
CA PRO A 32 9.20 -2.00 9.84
C PRO A 32 9.12 -1.05 11.04
N ASP A 33 9.52 0.21 10.88
CA ASP A 33 9.43 1.28 11.89
C ASP A 33 8.10 2.04 11.87
N THR A 34 7.06 1.48 11.24
CA THR A 34 5.69 2.01 11.15
C THR A 34 5.50 3.27 10.31
N HIS A 35 6.54 3.73 9.59
CA HIS A 35 6.43 4.88 8.69
C HIS A 35 5.89 4.46 7.32
N VAL A 36 5.04 5.29 6.73
CA VAL A 36 4.62 5.14 5.33
C VAL A 36 5.80 5.48 4.42
N ALA A 37 6.19 4.52 3.59
CA ALA A 37 7.34 4.63 2.69
C ALA A 37 6.92 5.03 1.27
N TRP A 38 5.74 4.57 0.85
CA TRP A 38 5.21 4.77 -0.49
C TRP A 38 3.70 4.52 -0.53
N THR A 39 3.00 5.22 -1.43
CA THR A 39 1.55 5.11 -1.63
C THR A 39 1.20 5.10 -3.11
N ALA A 40 0.28 4.21 -3.50
CA ALA A 40 -0.46 4.28 -4.75
C ALA A 40 -1.91 4.68 -4.45
N HIS A 41 -2.42 5.72 -5.13
CA HIS A 41 -3.76 6.25 -4.87
C HIS A 41 -4.89 5.43 -5.51
N GLY A 42 -4.60 4.62 -6.53
CA GLY A 42 -5.59 3.84 -7.26
C GLY A 42 -5.01 2.58 -7.87
N PHE A 43 -5.89 1.81 -8.50
CA PHE A 43 -5.51 0.63 -9.27
C PHE A 43 -4.64 1.01 -10.48
N SER A 44 -3.57 0.26 -10.68
CA SER A 44 -2.69 0.36 -11.86
C SER A 44 -2.42 -1.04 -12.40
N VAL A 45 -2.45 -1.20 -13.73
CA VAL A 45 -2.03 -2.45 -14.39
C VAL A 45 -0.52 -2.68 -14.24
N GLU A 46 0.24 -1.60 -13.97
CA GLU A 46 1.68 -1.63 -13.75
C GLU A 46 2.05 -1.65 -12.27
N ALA A 47 1.08 -1.87 -11.36
CA ALA A 47 1.27 -1.79 -9.91
C ALA A 47 2.45 -2.63 -9.41
N GLY A 48 2.69 -3.80 -10.00
CA GLY A 48 3.84 -4.64 -9.65
C GLY A 48 5.19 -4.04 -10.04
N ARG A 49 5.27 -3.28 -11.15
CA ARG A 49 6.47 -2.52 -11.53
C ARG A 49 6.65 -1.32 -10.60
N GLU A 50 5.60 -0.53 -10.42
CA GLU A 50 5.63 0.67 -9.56
C GLU A 50 6.08 0.35 -8.14
N LEU A 51 5.56 -0.74 -7.55
CA LEU A 51 5.97 -1.18 -6.22
C LEU A 51 7.45 -1.62 -6.19
N ARG A 52 7.92 -2.37 -7.20
CA ARG A 52 9.33 -2.79 -7.26
C ARG A 52 10.27 -1.60 -7.35
N ASP A 53 9.94 -0.61 -8.18
CA ASP A 53 10.75 0.59 -8.37
C ASP A 53 10.75 1.45 -7.09
N GLY A 54 9.59 1.57 -6.43
CA GLY A 54 9.47 2.23 -5.13
C GLY A 54 10.33 1.57 -4.05
N VAL A 55 10.30 0.23 -3.95
CA VAL A 55 11.14 -0.54 -3.02
C VAL A 55 12.63 -0.40 -3.37
N ALA A 56 13.01 -0.48 -4.65
CA ALA A 56 14.40 -0.31 -5.07
C ALA A 56 14.94 1.08 -4.68
N THR A 57 14.13 2.12 -4.86
CA THR A 57 14.46 3.49 -4.46
C THR A 57 14.65 3.62 -2.95
N LEU A 58 13.73 3.07 -2.15
CA LEU A 58 13.81 3.07 -0.69
C LEU A 58 15.03 2.33 -0.15
N LEU A 59 15.48 1.29 -0.86
CA LEU A 59 16.66 0.50 -0.51
C LEU A 59 17.97 1.08 -1.07
N GLY A 60 17.93 2.17 -1.84
CA GLY A 60 19.11 2.74 -2.50
C GLY A 60 19.71 1.82 -3.57
N ARG A 61 18.88 1.01 -4.23
CA ARG A 61 19.26 -0.01 -5.22
C ARG A 61 18.83 0.37 -6.64
N GLN A 62 18.65 1.66 -6.93
CA GLN A 62 18.47 2.08 -8.32
C GLN A 62 19.74 1.74 -9.13
N PRO A 63 19.60 1.37 -10.41
CA PRO A 63 20.75 1.32 -11.31
C PRO A 63 21.45 2.69 -11.40
#